data_AF-R7LP84-F1
#
_entry.id   AF-R7LP84-F1
#
_cell.length_a   1.000
_cell.length_b   1.000
_cell.length_c   1.000
_cell.angle_alpha   90.00
_cell.angle_beta   90.00
_cell.angle_gamma   90.00
#
_symmetry.space_group_name_H-M   'P 1'
#
loop_
_entity.id
_entity.type
_entity.pdbx_description
1 polymer ?
#
loop_
_entity_poly.entity_id
_entity_poly.type
_entity_poly.pdbx_seq_one_letter_code
_entity_poly.pdbx_strand_id
1 'polypeptide(L)' 'MDLQRVNSILNNNEKCDVFYDERPVWIQGIDESHDVAKVGFVDNFEEKDVYIEDLYEKNLFN' A
#
# COMPACT_ATOMS: atom_id res chain seq x y z
N MET A 1 -4.16 -5.78 6.06
CA MET A 1 -4.36 -6.51 4.77
C MET A 1 -3.61 -7.85 4.83
N ASP A 2 -3.77 -8.79 3.88
CA ASP A 2 -3.03 -10.07 3.86
C ASP A 2 -2.15 -10.25 2.59
N LEU A 3 -1.21 -11.20 2.65
CA LEU A 3 -0.19 -11.44 1.60
C LEU A 3 -0.80 -11.96 0.28
N GLN A 4 -1.94 -12.65 0.34
CA GLN A 4 -2.66 -13.08 -0.87
C GLN A 4 -3.39 -11.91 -1.54
N ARG A 5 -3.89 -10.97 -0.74
CA ARG A 5 -4.58 -9.76 -1.20
C ARG A 5 -3.60 -8.80 -1.86
N VAL A 6 -2.41 -8.61 -1.30
CA VAL A 6 -1.35 -7.77 -1.89
C VAL A 6 -0.93 -8.29 -3.27
N ASN A 7 -0.71 -9.60 -3.39
CA ASN A 7 -0.35 -10.24 -4.65
C ASN A 7 -1.46 -10.16 -5.71
N SER A 8 -2.72 -10.14 -5.29
CA SER A 8 -3.86 -9.99 -6.20
C SER A 8 -3.99 -8.56 -6.73
N ILE A 9 -3.68 -7.55 -5.91
CA ILE A 9 -3.65 -6.15 -6.34
C ILE A 9 -2.50 -5.88 -7.31
N LEU A 10 -1.33 -6.49 -7.07
CA LEU A 10 -0.19 -6.38 -7.99
C LEU A 10 -0.45 -7.04 -9.36
N ASN A 11 -1.26 -8.10 -9.40
CA ASN A 11 -1.53 -8.85 -10.64
C ASN A 11 -2.81 -8.47 -11.37
N ASN A 12 -3.72 -7.72 -10.74
CA ASN A 12 -4.96 -7.30 -11.37
C ASN A 12 -4.90 -5.82 -11.71
N ASN A 13 -5.46 -5.43 -12.85
CA ASN A 13 -5.53 -4.04 -13.34
C ASN A 13 -6.51 -3.17 -12.50
N GLU A 14 -6.72 -3.50 -11.24
CA GLU A 14 -7.55 -2.74 -10.31
C GLU A 14 -6.67 -1.68 -9.63
N LYS A 15 -6.99 -0.41 -9.91
CA LYS A 15 -6.42 0.71 -9.16
C LYS A 15 -7.07 0.71 -7.78
N CYS A 16 -6.34 0.24 -6.78
CA CYS A 16 -6.74 0.33 -5.38
C CYS A 16 -6.09 1.57 -4.77
N ASP A 17 -6.91 2.42 -4.14
CA ASP A 17 -6.41 3.55 -3.37
C ASP A 17 -5.90 3.04 -2.02
N VAL A 18 -4.58 3.12 -1.82
CA VAL A 18 -3.88 2.72 -0.60
C VAL A 18 -3.58 3.94 0.24
N PHE A 19 -3.79 3.82 1.55
CA PHE A 19 -3.56 4.90 2.50
C PHE A 19 -2.63 4.46 3.62
N TYR A 20 -1.84 5.41 4.10
CA TYR A 20 -1.04 5.33 5.31
C TYR A 20 -1.31 6.60 6.12
N ASP A 21 -1.76 6.46 7.38
CA ASP A 21 -2.05 7.60 8.25
C ASP A 21 -2.98 8.64 7.61
N GLU A 22 -4.11 8.19 7.03
CA GLU A 22 -5.08 8.99 6.27
C GLU A 22 -4.55 9.67 4.99
N ARG A 23 -3.29 9.45 4.64
CA ARG A 23 -2.66 10.02 3.44
C ARG A 23 -2.60 9.00 2.31
N PRO A 24 -2.95 9.39 1.08
CA PRO A 24 -2.83 8.50 -0.08
C PRO A 24 -1.36 8.23 -0.40
N VAL A 25 -1.04 6.96 -0.59
CA VAL A 25 0.31 6.48 -0.90
C VAL A 25 0.28 5.49 -2.05
N TRP A 26 1.37 5.42 -2.81
CA TRP A 26 1.64 4.30 -3.71
C TRP A 26 2.70 3.37 -3.10
N ILE A 27 2.59 2.07 -3.35
CA ILE A 27 3.61 1.10 -2.92
C ILE A 27 4.66 1.00 -4.02
N GLN A 28 5.91 1.30 -3.70
CA GLN A 28 7.05 1.23 -4.62
C GLN A 28 7.73 -0.13 -4.61
N GLY A 29 7.73 -0.80 -3.47
CA GLY A 29 8.38 -2.09 -3.26
C GLY A 29 7.99 -2.69 -1.93
N ILE A 30 8.18 -4.01 -1.81
CA ILE A 30 7.82 -4.78 -0.62
C ILE A 30 9.03 -5.59 -0.19
N ASP A 31 9.36 -5.53 1.09
CA ASP A 31 10.29 -6.44 1.75
C ASP A 31 9.49 -7.48 2.53
N GLU A 32 9.29 -8.63 1.89
CA GLU A 32 8.57 -9.78 2.46
C GLU A 32 9.28 -10.41 3.66
N SER A 33 10.59 -10.17 3.85
CA SER A 33 11.34 -10.75 4.97
C SER A 33 11.06 -10.03 6.29
N HIS A 34 10.58 -8.79 6.21
CA HIS A 34 10.35 -7.92 7.37
C HIS A 34 8.90 -7.42 7.48
N ASP A 35 8.01 -7.83 6.57
CA ASP A 35 6.62 -7.35 6.46
C ASP A 35 6.53 -5.82 6.33
N VAL A 36 7.48 -5.23 5.61
CA VAL A 36 7.60 -3.78 5.38
C VAL A 36 7.37 -3.48 3.90
N ALA A 37 6.61 -2.43 3.63
CA ALA A 37 6.45 -1.85 2.30
C ALA A 37 7.12 -0.49 2.23
N LYS A 38 7.84 -0.26 1.15
CA LYS A 38 8.30 1.08 0.78
C LYS A 38 7.17 1.81 0.07
N VAL A 39 6.68 2.87 0.68
CA VAL A 39 5.62 3.70 0.13
C VAL A 39 6.13 5.07 -0.29
N GLY A 40 5.57 5.62 -1.36
CA GLY A 40 5.71 7.01 -1.73
C GLY A 40 4.39 7.72 -1.51
N PHE A 41 4.45 8.91 -0.92
CA PHE A 41 3.26 9.72 -0.71
C PHE A 41 2.84 10.39 -2.02
N VAL A 42 1.53 10.50 -2.25
CA VAL A 42 1.00 11.13 -3.48
C VAL A 42 1.02 12.66 -3.39
N ASP A 43 0.93 13.19 -2.17
CA ASP A 43 0.86 14.63 -1.88
C ASP A 43 2.24 15.31 -1.86
N ASN A 44 3.30 14.58 -1.52
CA ASN A 44 4.67 15.07 -1.49
C ASN A 44 5.65 14.00 -2.04
N PHE A 45 6.81 14.41 -2.53
CA PHE A 45 7.87 13.49 -3.01
C PHE A 45 8.58 12.75 -1.84
N GLU A 46 7.87 12.49 -0.75
CA GLU A 46 8.37 11.76 0.41
C GLU A 46 8.22 10.26 0.20
N GLU A 47 9.19 9.51 0.69
CA GLU A 47 9.18 8.06 0.69
C GLU A 47 9.43 7.56 2.10
N LYS A 48 8.73 6.50 2.50
CA LYS A 48 8.85 5.92 3.83
C LYS A 48 8.70 4.42 3.78
N ASP A 49 9.46 3.74 4.62
CA ASP A 49 9.28 2.32 4.91
C ASP A 49 8.27 2.19 6.04
N VAL A 50 7.17 1.48 5.78
CA VAL A 50 6.03 1.32 6.70
C VAL A 50 5.65 -0.15 6.78
N TYR A 51 5.10 -0.58 7.91
CA TYR A 51 4.61 -1.94 8.02
C TYR A 51 3.37 -2.13 7.13
N ILE A 52 3.27 -3.31 6.50
CA ILE A 52 2.14 -3.62 5.60
C ILE A 52 0.82 -3.62 6.37
N GLU A 53 0.84 -3.94 7.67
CA GLU A 53 -0.35 -3.90 8.54
C GLU A 53 -0.91 -2.49 8.75
N ASP A 54 -0.06 -1.46 8.66
CA ASP A 54 -0.46 -0.06 8.80
C ASP A 54 -1.09 0.50 7.51
N LEU A 55 -0.97 -0.23 6.40
CA LEU A 55 -1.59 0.12 5.13
C LEU A 55 -3.01 -0.41 5.05
N TYR A 56 -3.91 0.43 4.55
CA TYR A 56 -5.29 0.06 4.33
C TYR A 56 -5.83 0.57 3.00
N GLU A 57 -6.68 -0.25 2.39
CA GLU A 57 -7.45 0.11 1.20
C GLU A 57 -8.71 0.87 1.66
N LYS A 58 -8.96 2.05 1.10
CA LYS A 58 -10.29 2.65 1.24
C LYS A 58 -11.17 2.06 0.14
N ASN A 59 -11.85 0.95 0.43
CA ASN A 59 -12.88 0.43 -0.46
C ASN A 59 -13.96 1.51 -0.64
N LEU A 60 -13.95 2.17 -1.79
CA LEU A 60 -14.88 3.24 -2.19
C LEU A 60 -16.29 2.73 -2.53
N PHE A 61 -16.54 1.42 -2.40
CA PHE A 61 -17.82 0.80 -2.70
C PHE A 61 -18.38 0.11 -1.46
N ASN A 62 -19.27 0.82 -0.76
CA ASN A 62 -20.30 0.21 0.08
C ASN A 62 -21.63 0.92 -0.21
#